data_AF-A0A426QQT9-F1
#
_entry.id   AF-A0A426QQT9-F1
#
_cell.length_a   1.000
_cell.length_b   1.000
_cell.length_c   1.000
_cell.angle_alpha   90.00
_cell.angle_beta   90.00
_cell.angle_gamma   90.00
#
_symmetry.space_group_name_H-M   'P 1'
#
loop_
_entity.id
_entity.type
_entity.pdbx_description
1 polymer ?
#
loop_
_entity_poly.entity_id
_entity_poly.type
_entity_poly.pdbx_seq_one_letter_code
_entity_poly.pdbx_strand_id
1 'polypeptide(L)'
;MVGRAAYQNVGLLADIDAALFDDGETADQLAALLAYRDYAAAEIARGTRLPTLIKPILTLFQGRPGARACRRHLSEQSPRRADDPNVIDEAIELLR
;
A
#
# COMPACT_ATOMS: atom_id res chain seq x y z
N MET A 1 2.85 -16.49 -15.31
CA MET A 1 2.36 -16.53 -13.91
C MET A 1 3.32 -15.73 -13.04
N VAL A 2 2.82 -14.78 -12.25
CA VAL A 2 3.62 -14.00 -11.30
C VAL A 2 3.34 -14.52 -9.88
N GLY A 3 4.39 -14.94 -9.18
CA GLY A 3 4.31 -15.44 -7.81
C GLY A 3 4.95 -14.48 -6.82
N ARG A 4 6.10 -14.87 -6.26
CA ARG A 4 6.85 -14.09 -5.25
C ARG A 4 7.15 -12.64 -5.65
N ALA A 5 7.36 -12.39 -6.95
CA ALA A 5 7.66 -11.04 -7.44
C ALA A 5 6.55 -10.03 -7.11
N ALA A 6 5.27 -10.44 -7.17
CA ALA A 6 4.14 -9.56 -6.83
C ALA A 6 4.11 -9.18 -5.34
N TYR A 7 4.65 -10.03 -4.45
CA TYR A 7 4.72 -9.72 -3.02
C TYR A 7 5.98 -8.92 -2.67
N GLN A 8 7.08 -9.19 -3.38
CA GLN A 8 8.34 -8.48 -3.21
C GLN A 8 8.29 -7.06 -3.75
N ASN A 9 7.49 -6.81 -4.78
CA ASN A 9 7.23 -5.48 -5.33
C ASN A 9 5.77 -5.42 -5.80
N VAL A 10 4.88 -4.96 -4.92
CA VAL A 10 3.45 -4.83 -5.24
C VAL A 10 3.22 -3.82 -6.37
N GLY A 11 4.04 -2.76 -6.43
CA GLY A 11 3.96 -1.74 -7.47
C GLY A 11 4.13 -2.28 -8.89
N LEU A 12 4.86 -3.41 -9.04
CA LEU A 12 5.05 -4.11 -10.32
C LEU A 12 3.73 -4.49 -10.99
N LEU A 13 2.65 -4.72 -10.21
CA LEU A 13 1.36 -5.09 -10.78
C LEU A 13 0.77 -3.98 -11.64
N ALA A 14 0.99 -2.71 -11.29
CA ALA A 14 0.56 -1.57 -12.10
C ALA A 14 1.30 -1.52 -13.44
N ASP A 15 2.60 -1.85 -13.44
CA ASP A 15 3.42 -1.90 -14.66
C ASP A 15 2.98 -3.06 -15.58
N ILE A 16 2.66 -4.21 -14.99
CA ILE A 16 2.16 -5.38 -15.72
C ILE A 16 0.82 -5.08 -16.38
N ASP A 17 -0.09 -4.43 -15.64
CA ASP A 17 -1.42 -4.10 -16.14
C ASP A 17 -1.33 -3.21 -17.38
N ALA A 18 -0.55 -2.11 -17.28
CA ALA A 18 -0.29 -1.21 -18.39
C ALA A 18 0.36 -1.89 -19.61
N ALA A 19 1.28 -2.84 -19.37
CA ALA A 19 2.00 -3.53 -20.44
C ALA A 19 1.18 -4.61 -21.16
N LEU A 20 0.19 -5.21 -20.50
CA LEU A 20 -0.58 -6.35 -21.04
C LEU A 20 -1.94 -5.97 -21.59
N PHE A 21 -2.60 -4.97 -21.02
CA PHE A 21 -3.99 -4.65 -21.34
C PHE A 21 -4.17 -3.38 -22.17
N ASP A 22 -3.07 -2.76 -22.63
CA ASP A 22 -3.02 -1.68 -23.62
C ASP A 22 -3.91 -0.46 -23.30
N ASP A 23 -4.15 -0.21 -22.01
CA ASP A 23 -4.96 0.93 -21.52
C ASP A 23 -4.14 2.22 -21.42
N GLY A 24 -2.83 2.19 -21.73
CA GLY A 24 -1.93 3.35 -21.82
C GLY A 24 -1.63 4.06 -20.49
N GLU A 25 -2.41 3.80 -19.43
CA GLU A 25 -2.27 4.43 -18.12
C GLU A 25 -1.77 3.43 -17.07
N THR A 26 -0.61 3.73 -16.47
CA THR A 26 -0.15 3.00 -15.29
C THR A 26 -1.04 3.36 -14.11
N ALA A 27 -1.60 2.36 -13.43
CA ALA A 27 -2.44 2.59 -12.26
C ALA A 27 -1.73 3.48 -11.23
N ASP A 28 -2.39 4.55 -10.82
CA ASP A 28 -1.85 5.46 -9.81
C ASP A 28 -1.82 4.76 -8.44
N GLN A 29 -0.63 4.33 -8.05
CA GLN A 29 -0.38 3.67 -6.77
C GLN A 29 -0.80 4.53 -5.57
N LEU A 30 -0.76 5.86 -5.68
CA LEU A 30 -1.19 6.74 -4.60
C LEU A 30 -2.73 6.73 -4.48
N ALA A 31 -3.43 6.86 -5.61
CA ALA A 31 -4.88 6.71 -5.64
C ALA A 31 -5.32 5.32 -5.14
N ALA A 32 -4.60 4.26 -5.52
CA ALA A 32 -4.84 2.90 -5.02
C ALA A 32 -4.67 2.80 -3.50
N LEU A 33 -3.64 3.43 -2.92
CA LEU A 33 -3.45 3.43 -1.46
C LEU A 33 -4.53 4.23 -0.73
N LEU A 34 -4.99 5.35 -1.30
CA LEU A 34 -6.11 6.12 -0.75
C LEU A 34 -7.41 5.29 -0.74
N ALA A 35 -7.72 4.60 -1.84
CA ALA A 35 -8.85 3.66 -1.87
C ALA A 35 -8.67 2.51 -0.88
N TYR A 36 -7.44 2.00 -0.74
CA TYR A 36 -7.11 0.95 0.24
C TYR A 36 -7.28 1.42 1.69
N ARG A 37 -7.08 2.71 1.97
CA ARG A 37 -7.30 3.29 3.31
C ARG A 37 -8.77 3.24 3.71
N ASP A 38 -9.69 3.52 2.79
CA ASP A 38 -11.12 3.41 3.06
C ASP A 38 -11.56 1.95 3.23
N TYR A 39 -10.98 1.04 2.43
CA TYR A 39 -11.14 -0.40 2.65
C TYR A 39 -10.62 -0.82 4.03
N ALA A 40 -9.44 -0.34 4.44
CA ALA A 40 -8.87 -0.67 5.73
C ALA A 40 -9.75 -0.17 6.90
N ALA A 41 -10.35 1.01 6.77
CA ALA A 41 -11.31 1.53 7.75
C ALA A 41 -12.54 0.61 7.88
N ALA A 42 -13.09 0.15 6.75
CA ALA A 42 -14.22 -0.78 6.74
C ALA A 42 -13.87 -2.15 7.35
N GLU A 43 -12.67 -2.66 7.10
CA GLU A 43 -12.19 -3.93 7.65
C GLU A 43 -11.88 -3.84 9.15
N ILE A 44 -11.35 -2.71 9.62
CA ILE A 44 -11.16 -2.45 11.05
C ILE A 44 -12.51 -2.43 11.77
N ALA A 45 -13.53 -1.81 11.19
CA ALA A 45 -14.89 -1.85 11.75
C ALA A 45 -15.48 -3.28 11.82
N ARG A 46 -14.98 -4.21 11.00
CA ARG A 46 -15.35 -5.64 11.02
C ARG A 46 -14.49 -6.48 11.97
N GLY A 47 -13.51 -5.87 12.64
CA GLY A 47 -12.63 -6.53 13.61
C GLY A 47 -11.25 -6.94 13.08
N THR A 48 -10.92 -6.60 11.84
CA THR A 48 -9.57 -6.84 11.30
C THR A 48 -8.57 -5.84 11.90
N ARG A 49 -7.39 -6.31 12.30
CA ARG A 49 -6.31 -5.43 12.81
C ARG A 49 -5.49 -4.86 11.66
N LEU A 50 -5.15 -3.58 11.75
CA LEU A 50 -4.36 -2.85 10.73
C LEU A 50 -3.04 -3.54 10.32
N PRO A 51 -2.23 -4.16 11.19
CA PRO A 51 -1.01 -4.86 10.78
C PRO A 51 -1.23 -5.95 9.73
N THR A 52 -2.37 -6.65 9.81
CA THR A 52 -2.76 -7.69 8.83
C THR A 52 -2.99 -7.08 7.46
N LEU A 53 -3.60 -5.90 7.42
CA LEU A 53 -3.90 -5.15 6.20
C LEU A 53 -2.66 -4.46 5.63
N ILE A 54 -1.73 -4.01 6.47
CA ILE A 54 -0.54 -3.27 6.03
C ILE A 54 0.56 -4.20 5.50
N LYS A 55 0.75 -5.38 6.10
CA LYS A 55 1.85 -6.30 5.76
C LYS A 55 1.97 -6.60 4.24
N PRO A 56 0.89 -6.85 3.49
CA PRO A 56 0.97 -7.12 2.06
C PRO A 56 1.42 -5.93 1.22
N ILE A 57 1.18 -4.69 1.68
CA ILE A 57 1.37 -3.47 0.87
C ILE A 57 2.67 -2.71 1.20
N LEU A 58 3.52 -3.22 2.09
CA LEU A 58 4.76 -2.56 2.51
C LEU A 58 5.77 -2.29 1.38
N THR A 59 5.63 -2.98 0.25
CA THR A 59 6.52 -2.87 -0.92
C THR A 59 5.89 -2.08 -2.08
N LEU A 60 4.70 -1.49 -1.89
CA LEU A 60 3.96 -0.78 -2.95
C LEU A 60 4.77 0.31 -3.65
N PHE A 61 5.53 1.11 -2.90
CA PHE A 61 6.31 2.24 -3.42
C PHE A 61 7.80 1.93 -3.56
N GLN A 62 8.19 0.67 -3.67
CA GLN A 62 9.61 0.30 -3.75
C GLN A 62 10.35 1.10 -4.84
N GLY A 63 11.51 1.68 -4.49
CA GLY A 63 12.33 2.46 -5.41
C GLY A 63 11.92 3.92 -5.58
N ARG A 64 10.81 4.38 -5.00
CA ARG A 64 10.39 5.79 -5.05
C ARG A 64 11.07 6.63 -3.94
N PRO A 65 11.32 7.94 -4.15
CA PRO A 65 11.65 8.86 -3.06
C PRO A 65 10.62 8.77 -1.93
N GLY A 66 11.06 8.91 -0.68
CA GLY A 66 10.17 8.80 0.49
C GLY A 66 9.71 7.38 0.86
N ALA A 67 9.82 6.39 -0.04
CA ALA A 67 9.31 5.04 0.17
C ALA A 67 9.85 4.34 1.42
N ARG A 68 11.13 4.56 1.76
CA ARG A 68 11.73 4.02 2.99
C ARG A 68 11.07 4.60 4.24
N ALA A 69 10.78 5.90 4.25
CA ALA A 69 10.14 6.58 5.37
C ALA A 69 8.68 6.12 5.51
N CYS A 70 7.93 6.10 4.40
CA CYS A 70 6.58 5.55 4.31
C CYS A 70 6.51 4.12 4.87
N ARG A 71 7.34 3.19 4.35
CA ARG A 71 7.39 1.80 4.80
C ARG A 71 7.73 1.68 6.29
N ARG A 72 8.69 2.47 6.79
CA ARG A 72 9.04 2.48 8.21
C ARG A 72 7.86 2.93 9.06
N HIS A 73 7.19 4.01 8.69
CA HIS A 73 6.02 4.52 9.40
C HIS A 73 4.91 3.48 9.46
N LEU A 74 4.53 2.90 8.31
CA LEU A 74 3.53 1.83 8.24
C LEU A 74 3.88 0.63 9.13
N SER A 75 5.15 0.20 9.10
CA SER A 75 5.62 -0.94 9.89
C SER A 75 5.66 -0.68 11.40
N GLU A 76 5.98 0.54 11.82
CA GLU A 76 6.12 0.89 13.23
C GLU A 76 4.79 1.28 13.87
N GLN A 77 3.92 1.97 13.11
CA GLN A 77 2.67 2.53 13.63
C GLN A 77 1.50 1.54 13.53
N SER A 78 1.46 0.68 12.49
CA SER A 78 0.33 -0.25 12.35
C SER A 78 0.12 -1.18 13.56
N PRO A 79 1.15 -1.70 14.26
CA PRO A 79 0.92 -2.52 15.45
C PRO A 79 0.53 -1.69 16.68
N ARG A 80 0.98 -0.44 16.76
CA ARG A 80 0.75 0.45 17.92
C ARG A 80 -0.63 1.10 17.87
N ARG A 81 -1.11 1.39 16.66
CA ARG A 81 -2.40 2.01 16.36
C ARG A 81 -3.22 1.04 15.50
N ALA A 82 -3.42 -0.17 16.02
CA ALA A 82 -3.95 -1.29 15.25
C ALA A 82 -5.39 -1.11 14.75
N ASP A 83 -6.11 -0.11 15.26
CA ASP A 83 -7.49 0.19 14.91
C ASP A 83 -7.63 1.59 14.27
N ASP A 84 -6.53 2.18 13.79
CA ASP A 84 -6.48 3.56 13.27
C ASP A 84 -6.01 3.63 11.80
N PRO A 85 -6.93 3.76 10.83
CA PRO A 85 -6.58 3.83 9.42
C PRO A 85 -5.79 5.10 9.03
N ASN A 86 -5.77 6.14 9.87
CA ASN A 86 -5.05 7.40 9.57
C ASN A 86 -3.53 7.20 9.51
N VAL A 87 -3.00 6.09 10.03
CA VAL A 87 -1.61 5.66 9.82
C VAL A 87 -1.26 5.59 8.32
N ILE A 88 -2.24 5.29 7.45
CA ILE A 88 -2.03 5.27 6.00
C ILE A 88 -1.89 6.70 5.45
N ASP A 89 -2.74 7.62 5.91
CA ASP A 89 -2.69 9.04 5.49
C ASP A 89 -1.35 9.68 5.90
N GLU A 90 -0.90 9.45 7.15
CA GLU A 90 0.41 9.91 7.64
C GLU A 90 1.57 9.31 6.84
N ALA A 91 1.46 8.05 6.43
CA ALA A 91 2.48 7.42 5.59
C ALA A 91 2.53 7.97 4.17
N ILE A 92 1.39 8.42 3.62
CA ILE A 92 1.30 9.07 2.31
C ILE A 92 2.04 10.41 2.31
N GLU A 93 1.94 11.18 3.40
CA GLU A 93 2.65 12.46 3.51
C GLU A 93 4.18 12.32 3.42
N LEU A 94 4.71 11.15 3.79
CA LEU A 94 6.14 10.83 3.72
C LEU A 94 6.62 10.45 2.31
N LEU A 95 5.73 10.37 1.32
CA LEU A 95 6.06 10.12 -0.09
C LEU A 95 6.32 11.40 -0.89
N ARG A 96 6.13 12.56 -0.25
CA ARG A 96 6.35 13.89 -0.84
C ARG A 96 7.81 14.34 -0.72
#